data_AF-A0A951U165-F1
#
_entry.id   AF-A0A951U165-F1
#
_cell.length_a   1.000
_cell.length_b   1.000
_cell.length_c   1.000
_cell.angle_alpha   90.00
_cell.angle_beta   90.00
_cell.angle_gamma   90.00
#
_symmetry.space_group_name_H-M   'P 1'
#
loop_
_entity.id
_entity.type
_entity.pdbx_description
1 polymer ?
#
loop_
_entity_poly.entity_id
_entity_poly.type
_entity_poly.pdbx_seq_one_letter_code
_entity_poly.pdbx_strand_id
1 'polypeptide(L)'
;MVRIKGVNSDYQFDAKEKGVREVKPPPEQLYMKLFICPNDEFSTIENIPSECCHGESKTCPGRSKSGHAMIQLHQKEGISLVTDQESKIVIDQAGNIRLASQKSFEVEINGAKIRLDEQGNIELTPASSKQVKVTGDLSIAGDLTVTGTLDGKLSNSILQQLEQRFQLKSK
;
A
#
# COMPACT_ATOMS: atom_id res chain seq x y z
N MET A 1 24.58 -4.91 8.40
CA MET A 1 24.04 -6.23 8.77
C MET A 1 22.59 -6.02 9.16
N VAL A 2 21.64 -6.70 8.52
CA VAL A 2 20.21 -6.62 8.88
C VAL A 2 19.92 -7.83 9.76
N ARG A 3 19.49 -7.62 11.01
CA ARG A 3 19.04 -8.70 11.89
C ARG A 3 17.54 -8.90 11.73
N ILE A 4 17.12 -10.12 11.44
CA ILE A 4 15.72 -10.53 11.39
C ILE A 4 15.30 -10.91 12.81
N LYS A 5 14.24 -10.29 13.32
CA LYS A 5 13.90 -10.34 14.74
C LYS A 5 12.37 -10.50 14.92
N GLY A 6 11.94 -11.69 15.36
CA GLY A 6 10.55 -12.11 15.56
C GLY A 6 9.96 -11.73 16.93
N VAL A 7 8.64 -11.77 17.11
CA VAL A 7 7.97 -11.70 18.44
C VAL A 7 6.67 -12.52 18.41
N ASN A 8 6.23 -13.01 19.58
CA ASN A 8 4.97 -13.71 19.87
C ASN A 8 4.79 -15.13 19.28
N SER A 9 5.43 -16.11 19.93
CA SER A 9 5.15 -17.53 19.73
C SER A 9 4.51 -18.11 20.99
N ASP A 10 3.75 -19.20 20.79
CA ASP A 10 3.42 -20.20 21.80
C ASP A 10 4.66 -20.80 22.51
N TYR A 11 5.86 -20.46 22.04
CA TYR A 11 7.14 -20.74 22.66
C TYR A 11 7.94 -19.45 22.92
N GLN A 12 8.73 -19.45 23.98
CA GLN A 12 9.68 -18.37 24.29
C GLN A 12 11.06 -18.93 24.60
N PHE A 13 12.11 -18.18 24.26
CA PHE A 13 13.47 -18.54 24.67
C PHE A 13 13.66 -18.18 26.15
N ASP A 14 14.00 -19.16 26.96
CA ASP A 14 14.38 -18.97 28.36
C ASP A 14 15.91 -18.80 28.44
N ALA A 15 16.35 -17.57 28.69
CA ALA A 15 17.77 -17.25 28.79
C ALA A 15 18.46 -17.93 29.99
N LYS A 16 17.71 -18.29 31.05
CA LYS A 16 18.26 -18.97 32.22
C LYS A 16 18.47 -20.45 31.93
N GLU A 17 17.51 -21.07 31.24
CA GLU A 17 17.56 -22.50 30.90
C GLU A 17 18.27 -22.77 29.56
N LYS A 18 18.62 -21.72 28.81
CA LYS A 18 19.21 -21.78 27.46
C LYS A 18 18.38 -22.67 26.52
N GLY A 19 17.06 -22.61 26.64
CA GLY A 19 16.13 -23.50 25.94
C GLY A 19 14.88 -22.79 25.47
N VAL A 20 14.08 -23.47 24.66
CA VAL A 20 12.78 -22.99 24.20
C VAL A 20 11.71 -23.67 25.06
N ARG A 21 10.79 -22.89 25.65
CA ARG A 21 9.70 -23.41 26.48
C ARG A 21 8.34 -22.94 26.00
N GLU A 22 7.33 -23.77 26.19
CA GLU A 22 5.94 -23.45 25.91
C GLU A 22 5.45 -22.32 26.83
N VAL A 23 4.70 -21.36 26.29
CA VAL A 23 4.08 -20.27 27.04
C VAL A 23 2.73 -20.76 27.57
N LYS A 24 2.53 -20.69 28.90
CA LYS A 24 1.27 -21.07 29.55
C LYS A 24 0.70 -19.92 30.38
N PRO A 25 -0.55 -19.49 30.13
CA PRO A 25 -1.45 -19.97 29.07
C PRO A 25 -0.96 -19.58 27.66
N PRO A 26 -1.39 -20.29 26.60
CA PRO A 26 -1.06 -19.90 25.24
C PRO A 26 -1.61 -18.51 24.93
N PRO A 27 -0.92 -17.72 24.09
CA PRO A 27 -1.40 -16.38 23.71
C PRO A 27 -2.73 -16.48 22.95
N GLU A 28 -3.64 -15.55 23.21
CA GLU A 28 -4.95 -15.50 22.54
C GLU A 28 -4.84 -15.36 21.01
N GLN A 29 -3.73 -14.76 20.54
CA GLN A 29 -3.46 -14.60 19.12
C GLN A 29 -2.01 -14.88 18.79
N LEU A 30 -1.79 -15.67 17.74
CA LEU A 30 -0.47 -15.92 17.16
C LEU A 30 -0.18 -14.89 16.08
N TYR A 31 1.01 -14.30 16.18
CA TYR A 31 1.54 -13.42 15.15
C TYR A 31 3.06 -13.44 15.17
N MET A 32 3.69 -13.15 14.03
CA MET A 32 5.12 -12.98 13.91
C MET A 32 5.39 -11.60 13.33
N LYS A 33 6.09 -10.74 14.07
CA LYS A 33 6.60 -9.46 13.53
C LYS A 33 8.10 -9.57 13.33
N LEU A 34 8.58 -9.31 12.11
CA LEU A 34 9.99 -9.17 11.77
C LEU A 34 10.33 -7.70 11.60
N PHE A 35 11.21 -7.18 12.44
CA PHE A 35 11.62 -5.76 12.37
C PHE A 35 12.93 -5.59 11.62
N ILE A 36 12.98 -4.59 10.75
CA ILE A 36 14.20 -4.12 10.08
C ILE A 36 14.55 -2.75 10.67
N CYS A 37 15.64 -2.70 11.44
CA CYS A 37 16.11 -1.50 12.13
C CYS A 37 17.54 -1.14 11.71
N PRO A 38 17.79 0.09 11.19
CA PRO A 38 19.14 0.53 10.78
C PRO A 38 20.10 0.78 11.95
N ASN A 39 19.60 0.78 13.19
CA ASN A 39 20.40 0.92 14.41
C ASN A 39 20.74 -0.41 15.09
N ASP A 40 20.33 -1.55 14.51
CA ASP A 40 20.56 -2.89 15.07
C ASP A 40 20.00 -3.09 16.49
N GLU A 41 18.91 -2.38 16.85
CA GLU A 41 18.30 -2.45 18.18
C GLU A 41 17.70 -3.82 18.51
N PHE A 42 17.63 -4.13 19.80
CA PHE A 42 17.12 -5.40 20.34
C PHE A 42 15.65 -5.63 19.95
N SER A 43 15.27 -6.91 19.82
CA SER A 43 13.86 -7.31 19.70
C SER A 43 13.43 -8.14 20.86
N THR A 44 12.12 -8.38 20.99
CA THR A 44 11.56 -9.07 22.15
C THR A 44 11.92 -10.55 22.28
N ILE A 45 12.57 -11.17 21.28
CA ILE A 45 13.21 -12.50 21.44
C ILE A 45 14.49 -12.43 22.29
N GLU A 46 15.14 -11.27 22.36
CA GLU A 46 16.32 -11.01 23.21
C GLU A 46 15.85 -10.32 24.50
N ASN A 47 16.57 -10.49 25.62
CA ASN A 47 16.23 -9.85 26.90
C ASN A 47 16.23 -8.31 26.72
N ILE A 48 15.04 -7.69 26.75
CA ILE A 48 14.86 -6.30 26.31
C ILE A 48 14.93 -5.32 27.49
N PRO A 49 15.70 -4.23 27.36
CA PRO A 49 15.46 -3.00 28.11
C PRO A 49 14.11 -2.35 27.69
N SER A 50 13.56 -1.48 28.53
CA SER A 50 12.20 -0.90 28.39
C SER A 50 11.96 0.03 27.18
N GLU A 51 12.94 0.29 26.32
CA GLU A 51 12.82 1.14 25.13
C GLU A 51 13.46 0.44 23.92
N CYS A 52 12.65 -0.11 23.01
CA CYS A 52 13.14 -0.76 21.79
C CYS A 52 12.35 -0.30 20.56
N CYS A 53 13.02 -0.23 19.40
CA CYS A 53 12.36 0.07 18.15
C CYS A 53 11.42 -1.06 17.70
N HIS A 54 10.14 -0.73 17.49
CA HIS A 54 9.14 -1.65 16.94
C HIS A 54 8.99 -1.54 15.42
N GLY A 55 9.88 -0.84 14.74
CA GLY A 55 9.88 -0.73 13.27
C GLY A 55 8.70 0.03 12.63
N GLU A 56 7.70 0.43 13.43
CA GLU A 56 6.49 1.14 12.99
C GLU A 56 6.65 2.67 13.04
N SER A 57 7.61 3.17 13.83
CA SER A 57 7.85 4.60 14.02
C SER A 57 8.87 5.16 13.03
N LYS A 58 8.72 6.44 12.68
CA LYS A 58 9.70 7.20 11.89
C LYS A 58 11.07 7.27 12.56
N THR A 59 11.11 7.26 13.89
CA THR A 59 12.34 7.43 14.69
C THR A 59 12.55 6.26 15.64
N CYS A 60 13.78 5.75 15.71
CA CYS A 60 14.19 4.82 16.78
C CYS A 60 14.13 5.50 18.15
N PRO A 61 13.74 4.80 19.22
CA PRO A 61 13.98 5.25 20.58
C PRO A 61 15.48 5.54 20.78
N GLY A 62 15.83 6.77 21.18
CA GLY A 62 17.21 7.13 21.50
C GLY A 62 18.15 7.47 20.33
N ARG A 63 17.71 7.42 19.05
CA ARG A 63 18.56 7.80 17.89
C ARG A 63 17.77 8.43 16.73
N SER A 64 18.42 9.33 15.99
CA SER A 64 17.81 10.14 14.91
C SER A 64 17.72 9.47 13.53
N LYS A 65 17.94 8.15 13.41
CA LYS A 65 17.87 7.47 12.10
C LYS A 65 16.43 7.10 11.72
N SER A 66 16.11 7.27 10.45
CA SER A 66 14.88 6.82 9.77
C SER A 66 15.15 5.56 8.90
N GLY A 67 14.11 4.97 8.31
CA GLY A 67 14.23 3.81 7.43
C GLY A 67 13.86 2.48 8.11
N HIS A 68 12.82 2.49 8.95
CA HIS A 68 12.27 1.28 9.55
C HIS A 68 11.33 0.55 8.61
N ALA A 69 11.28 -0.78 8.75
CA ALA A 69 10.23 -1.60 8.16
C ALA A 69 9.86 -2.77 9.07
N MET A 70 8.62 -3.23 8.93
CA MET A 70 8.09 -4.40 9.63
C MET A 70 7.41 -5.34 8.63
N ILE A 71 7.64 -6.64 8.80
CA ILE A 71 6.84 -7.70 8.19
C ILE A 71 6.02 -8.34 9.31
N GLN A 72 4.71 -8.41 9.19
CA GLN A 72 3.84 -9.07 10.17
C GLN A 72 3.07 -10.22 9.51
N LEU A 73 3.07 -11.37 10.16
CA LEU A 73 2.19 -12.51 9.87
C LEU A 73 1.23 -12.62 11.06
N HIS A 74 -0.09 -12.60 10.83
CA HIS A 74 -1.07 -12.58 11.90
C HIS A 74 -2.22 -13.53 11.59
N GLN A 75 -2.55 -14.42 12.54
CA GLN A 75 -3.50 -15.51 12.31
C GLN A 75 -4.90 -15.01 11.88
N LYS A 76 -5.33 -13.81 12.31
CA LYS A 76 -6.66 -13.23 11.97
C LYS A 76 -6.59 -12.09 10.96
N GLU A 77 -5.44 -11.42 10.86
CA GLU A 77 -5.32 -10.18 10.06
C GLU A 77 -4.59 -10.43 8.73
N GLY A 78 -3.91 -11.57 8.59
CA GLY A 78 -3.19 -11.95 7.39
C GLY A 78 -1.73 -11.49 7.41
N ILE A 79 -1.24 -10.98 6.28
CA ILE A 79 0.16 -10.58 6.09
C ILE A 79 0.22 -9.07 5.91
N SER A 80 1.13 -8.38 6.59
CA SER A 80 1.38 -6.96 6.33
C SER A 80 2.87 -6.63 6.19
N LEU A 81 3.14 -5.68 5.29
CA LEU A 81 4.44 -5.02 5.13
C LEU A 81 4.22 -3.56 5.48
N VAL A 82 4.92 -3.04 6.48
CA VAL A 82 4.76 -1.68 7.00
C VAL A 82 6.10 -0.94 6.91
N THR A 83 6.09 0.31 6.45
CA THR A 83 7.27 1.18 6.44
C THR A 83 7.11 2.35 7.42
N ASP A 84 8.20 3.09 7.64
CA ASP A 84 8.34 4.21 8.58
C ASP A 84 7.43 5.44 8.35
N GLN A 85 6.56 5.42 7.33
CA GLN A 85 5.54 6.44 7.04
C GLN A 85 4.12 5.86 7.02
N GLU A 86 3.91 4.73 7.69
CA GLU A 86 2.62 4.02 7.72
C GLU A 86 2.11 3.55 6.36
N SER A 87 2.96 3.54 5.33
CA SER A 87 2.62 2.85 4.08
C SER A 87 2.56 1.35 4.37
N LYS A 88 1.42 0.74 4.04
CA LYS A 88 1.15 -0.68 4.28
C LYS A 88 0.74 -1.39 3.01
N ILE A 89 1.28 -2.58 2.82
CA ILE A 89 0.72 -3.60 1.93
C ILE A 89 0.12 -4.66 2.85
N VAL A 90 -1.16 -4.98 2.69
CA VAL A 90 -1.88 -5.96 3.50
C VAL A 90 -2.52 -7.00 2.60
N ILE A 91 -2.35 -8.28 2.93
CA ILE A 91 -3.12 -9.40 2.37
C ILE A 91 -3.95 -9.97 3.51
N ASP A 92 -5.27 -9.81 3.45
CA ASP A 92 -6.15 -10.31 4.52
C ASP A 92 -6.48 -11.80 4.36
N GLN A 93 -7.15 -12.38 5.37
CA GLN A 93 -7.55 -13.79 5.38
C GLN A 93 -8.59 -14.15 4.30
N ALA A 94 -9.24 -13.17 3.67
CA ALA A 94 -10.14 -13.38 2.54
C ALA A 94 -9.41 -13.27 1.18
N GLY A 95 -8.09 -13.04 1.19
CA GLY A 95 -7.27 -12.90 -0.03
C GLY A 95 -7.31 -11.50 -0.65
N ASN A 96 -7.89 -10.51 0.03
CA ASN A 96 -7.89 -9.14 -0.46
C ASN A 96 -6.51 -8.51 -0.27
N ILE A 97 -6.00 -7.86 -1.32
CA ILE A 97 -4.78 -7.06 -1.25
C ILE A 97 -5.17 -5.60 -1.08
N ARG A 98 -4.68 -4.96 -0.01
CA ARG A 98 -4.90 -3.54 0.27
C ARG A 98 -3.57 -2.80 0.33
N LEU A 99 -3.51 -1.69 -0.39
CA LEU A 99 -2.43 -0.72 -0.31
C LEU A 99 -2.96 0.47 0.49
N ALA A 100 -2.45 0.66 1.70
CA ALA A 100 -2.77 1.82 2.52
C ALA A 100 -1.56 2.77 2.47
N SER A 101 -1.71 3.91 1.82
CA SER A 101 -0.71 4.98 1.81
C SER A 101 -1.38 6.24 2.35
N GLN A 102 -0.68 6.97 3.23
CA GLN A 102 -1.13 8.27 3.75
C GLN A 102 -0.89 9.42 2.75
N LYS A 103 -0.23 9.13 1.61
CA LYS A 103 0.15 10.13 0.60
C LYS A 103 -0.44 9.76 -0.76
N SER A 104 0.40 9.50 -1.73
CA SER A 104 0.03 8.99 -3.04
C SER A 104 0.32 7.49 -3.16
N PHE A 105 -0.32 6.87 -4.15
CA PHE A 105 0.04 5.56 -4.68
C PHE A 105 0.43 5.75 -6.15
N GLU A 106 1.58 5.23 -6.55
CA GLU A 106 2.06 5.32 -7.94
C GLU A 106 2.59 3.96 -8.38
N VAL A 107 2.13 3.50 -9.55
CA VAL A 107 2.69 2.35 -10.28
C VAL A 107 3.34 2.90 -11.54
N GLU A 108 4.65 2.69 -11.67
CA GLU A 108 5.41 3.07 -12.87
C GLU A 108 5.98 1.83 -13.56
N ILE A 109 5.71 1.68 -14.86
CA ILE A 109 6.25 0.60 -15.69
C ILE A 109 6.66 1.18 -17.03
N ASN A 110 7.95 1.12 -17.36
CA ASN A 110 8.50 1.61 -18.64
C ASN A 110 8.04 3.04 -19.00
N GLY A 111 7.96 3.93 -18.00
CA GLY A 111 7.52 5.32 -18.15
C GLY A 111 6.01 5.56 -18.23
N ALA A 112 5.18 4.51 -18.23
CA ALA A 112 3.74 4.65 -18.01
C ALA A 112 3.43 4.68 -16.51
N LYS A 113 2.51 5.54 -16.09
CA LYS A 113 2.15 5.76 -14.67
C LYS A 113 0.65 5.65 -14.43
N ILE A 114 0.29 5.01 -13.32
CA ILE A 114 -1.04 5.08 -12.70
C ILE A 114 -0.84 5.67 -11.31
N ARG A 115 -1.51 6.78 -11.01
CA ARG A 115 -1.36 7.49 -9.73
C ARG A 115 -2.70 7.76 -9.08
N LEU A 116 -2.79 7.48 -7.77
CA LEU A 116 -3.82 8.02 -6.88
C LEU A 116 -3.15 9.09 -6.02
N ASP A 117 -3.67 10.32 -6.02
CA ASP A 117 -3.14 11.41 -5.21
C ASP A 117 -3.82 11.53 -3.82
N GLU A 118 -3.32 12.45 -3.00
CA GLU A 118 -3.82 12.70 -1.63
C GLU A 118 -5.26 13.25 -1.60
N GLN A 119 -5.76 13.75 -2.73
CA GLN A 119 -7.12 14.26 -2.89
C GLN A 119 -8.08 13.17 -3.44
N GLY A 120 -7.56 11.98 -3.74
CA GLY A 120 -8.32 10.87 -4.30
C GLY A 120 -8.51 10.94 -5.82
N ASN A 121 -7.79 11.83 -6.52
CA ASN A 121 -7.82 11.84 -7.98
C ASN A 121 -7.04 10.64 -8.54
N ILE A 122 -7.49 10.14 -9.69
CA ILE A 122 -6.81 9.09 -10.44
C ILE A 122 -6.22 9.72 -11.70
N GLU A 123 -4.90 9.62 -11.86
CA GLU A 123 -4.17 10.06 -13.04
C GLU A 123 -3.62 8.85 -13.81
N LEU A 124 -3.86 8.83 -15.13
CA LEU A 124 -3.36 7.82 -16.06
C LEU A 124 -2.45 8.48 -17.09
N THR A 125 -1.15 8.24 -16.98
CA THR A 125 -0.15 8.87 -17.84
C THR A 125 0.52 7.79 -18.68
N PRO A 126 0.13 7.63 -19.96
CA PRO A 126 0.81 6.69 -20.85
C PRO A 126 2.24 7.16 -21.12
N ALA A 127 3.15 6.23 -21.39
CA ALA A 127 4.48 6.57 -21.91
C ALA A 127 4.36 7.35 -23.24
N SER A 128 5.40 8.10 -23.62
CA SER A 128 5.42 8.88 -24.86
C SER A 128 4.95 8.08 -26.07
N SER A 129 4.01 8.65 -26.84
CA SER A 129 3.39 8.03 -28.02
C SER A 129 2.68 6.70 -27.75
N LYS A 130 2.26 6.44 -26.51
CA LYS A 130 1.36 5.34 -26.13
C LYS A 130 -0.03 5.89 -25.78
N GLN A 131 -0.94 4.99 -25.46
CA GLN A 131 -2.36 5.31 -25.24
C GLN A 131 -2.87 4.71 -23.94
N VAL A 132 -3.90 5.33 -23.37
CA VAL A 132 -4.81 4.68 -22.43
C VAL A 132 -5.90 3.99 -23.25
N LYS A 133 -6.14 2.70 -23.01
CA LYS A 133 -7.20 1.93 -23.68
C LYS A 133 -8.19 1.42 -22.65
N VAL A 134 -9.46 1.79 -22.81
CA VAL A 134 -10.59 1.24 -22.04
C VAL A 134 -11.32 0.25 -22.94
N THR A 135 -11.47 -1.00 -22.50
CA THR A 135 -12.24 -2.03 -23.21
C THR A 135 -13.57 -2.25 -22.51
N GLY A 136 -14.66 -2.12 -23.26
CA GLY A 136 -16.02 -2.13 -22.71
C GLY A 136 -16.62 -0.73 -22.63
N ASP A 137 -17.77 -0.62 -21.98
CA ASP A 137 -18.48 0.64 -21.83
C ASP A 137 -17.81 1.54 -20.78
N LEU A 138 -17.65 2.82 -21.13
CA LEU A 138 -17.18 3.86 -20.20
C LEU A 138 -18.36 4.78 -19.86
N SER A 139 -18.79 4.75 -18.60
CA SER A 139 -19.80 5.68 -18.07
C SER A 139 -19.13 6.77 -17.25
N ILE A 140 -19.47 8.03 -17.53
CA ILE A 140 -18.95 9.21 -16.82
C ILE A 140 -20.15 9.92 -16.18
N ALA A 141 -20.16 9.99 -14.84
CA ALA A 141 -21.27 10.59 -14.10
C ALA A 141 -21.21 12.12 -14.01
N GLY A 142 -20.04 12.71 -14.32
CA GLY A 142 -19.81 14.16 -14.35
C GLY A 142 -19.45 14.66 -15.74
N ASP A 143 -18.77 15.80 -15.79
CA ASP A 143 -18.36 16.42 -17.04
C ASP A 143 -17.17 15.70 -17.68
N LEU A 144 -17.20 15.58 -19.01
CA LEU A 144 -16.06 15.15 -19.82
C LEU A 144 -15.43 16.36 -20.50
N THR A 145 -14.19 16.68 -20.13
CA THR A 145 -13.36 17.68 -20.84
C THR A 145 -12.36 16.98 -21.76
N VAL A 146 -12.36 17.32 -23.04
CA VAL A 146 -11.37 16.83 -24.03
C VAL A 146 -10.62 18.03 -24.59
N THR A 147 -9.31 18.11 -24.35
CA THR A 147 -8.44 19.19 -24.86
C THR A 147 -7.84 18.89 -26.23
N GLY A 148 -7.86 17.62 -26.64
CA GLY A 148 -7.43 17.16 -27.96
C GLY A 148 -8.59 17.00 -28.94
N THR A 149 -8.41 16.12 -29.93
CA THR A 149 -9.47 15.77 -30.88
C THR A 149 -10.30 14.60 -30.36
N LEU A 150 -11.62 14.72 -30.44
CA LEU A 150 -12.54 13.61 -30.27
C LEU A 150 -12.86 13.02 -31.64
N ASP A 151 -12.21 11.91 -31.99
CA ASP A 151 -12.50 11.16 -33.21
C ASP A 151 -13.24 9.87 -32.85
N GLY A 152 -14.51 9.79 -33.24
CA GLY A 152 -15.38 8.67 -32.88
C GLY A 152 -16.76 8.77 -33.50
N LYS A 153 -17.40 7.61 -33.67
CA LYS A 153 -18.81 7.54 -34.05
C LYS A 153 -19.67 7.97 -32.86
N LEU A 154 -20.07 9.23 -32.85
CA LEU A 154 -21.08 9.71 -31.92
C LEU A 154 -22.45 9.14 -32.31
N SER A 155 -23.29 8.84 -31.32
CA SER A 155 -24.67 8.47 -31.61
C SER A 155 -25.42 9.64 -32.24
N ASN A 156 -26.44 9.35 -33.05
CA ASN A 156 -27.26 10.40 -33.68
C ASN A 156 -27.92 11.33 -32.65
N SER A 157 -28.26 10.83 -31.46
CA SER A 157 -28.81 11.65 -30.39
C SER A 157 -27.81 12.69 -29.86
N ILE A 158 -26.53 12.31 -29.73
CA ILE A 158 -25.47 13.24 -29.34
C ILE A 158 -25.22 14.26 -30.45
N LEU A 159 -25.16 13.82 -31.71
CA LEU A 159 -25.00 14.71 -32.86
C LEU A 159 -26.12 15.76 -32.91
N GLN A 160 -27.38 15.35 -32.75
CA GLN A 160 -28.53 16.27 -32.73
C GLN A 160 -28.48 17.26 -31.56
N GLN A 161 -28.07 16.82 -30.37
CA GLN A 161 -27.89 17.72 -29.23
C GLN A 161 -26.79 18.75 -29.48
N LEU A 162 -25.69 18.36 -30.11
CA LEU A 162 -24.61 19.26 -30.50
C LEU A 162 -25.08 20.25 -31.58
N GLU A 163 -25.79 19.78 -32.61
CA GLU A 163 -26.37 20.63 -33.66
C GLU A 163 -27.32 21.67 -33.07
N GLN A 164 -28.21 21.29 -32.16
CA GLN A 164 -29.13 22.21 -31.48
C GLN A 164 -28.39 23.22 -30.60
N ARG A 165 -27.43 22.76 -29.80
CA ARG A 165 -26.72 23.61 -28.84
C ARG A 165 -25.85 24.65 -29.53
N PHE A 166 -25.22 24.29 -30.65
CA PHE A 166 -24.31 25.15 -31.39
C PHE A 166 -24.93 25.76 -32.66
N GLN A 167 -26.23 25.52 -32.91
CA GLN A 167 -26.94 25.94 -34.12
C GLN A 167 -26.22 25.53 -35.42
N LEU A 168 -25.58 24.37 -35.40
CA LEU A 168 -24.87 23.83 -36.56
C LEU A 168 -25.92 23.29 -37.54
N LYS A 169 -25.88 23.77 -38.79
CA LYS A 169 -26.66 23.16 -39.88
C LYS A 169 -25.84 22.02 -40.45
N SER A 170 -26.34 20.79 -40.39
CA SER A 170 -25.77 19.70 -41.19
C SER A 170 -25.93 20.03 -42.68
N LYS A 171 -24.85 19.79 -43.44
CA LYS A 171 -24.89 19.73 -44.90
C LYS A 171 -25.07 18.28 -45.33
#